data_AF-A0A846DUG3-F1
#
_entry.id   AF-A0A846DUG3-F1
#
_cell.length_a   1.000
_cell.length_b   1.000
_cell.length_c   1.000
_cell.angle_alpha   90.00
_cell.angle_beta   90.00
_cell.angle_gamma   90.00
#
_symmetry.space_group_name_H-M   'P 1'
#
loop_
_entity.id
_entity.type
_entity.pdbx_description
1 polymer ?
#
loop_
_entity_poly.entity_id
_entity_poly.type
_entity_poly.pdbx_seq_one_letter_code
_entity_poly.pdbx_strand_id
1 'polypeptide(L)'
;MLTDRELFDESFYLGTYADVASAVTAGNFTNGYQHFQIHGQFEGRNPSALFDTPYYLQQYPDVAQAFFQSQVVPSQHFVTFGQFEGRNPRAVFDTAFYLASNPDVAQAVGRDLLTGVEHFVRFGQFEGRVPSVLFNQVYVFGDSLSDDGNGFIPTGGQLPPSPPYFQGRFSNGPVWIEQLIPRLGLNLTPETNVAFGGATSGTFNVNTERLPAGFPPLPGVQTQIDGYISAANVADPRSLYVVWAGSNDYLGARSTDVQGVLNNIALAITKLTNIGARNIMVPNLPNLATTPLATSLGPDAAQGLTQLSAAHNAGLATLIETLDRNPAVNIIPVDVEGLINQAVTNPASLGFTNVTHPLLVQPSNNPSEYLFWDDLHPTTAAHSFVSDRALKSTTALGEVASIEQARSAR
;
A
#
# COMPACT_ATOMS: atom_id res chain seq x y z
N MET A 1 -28.12 6.62 3.80
CA MET A 1 -27.64 6.01 5.06
C MET A 1 -27.49 4.52 4.88
N LEU A 2 -26.42 3.93 5.42
CA LEU A 2 -26.22 2.47 5.38
C LEU A 2 -27.37 1.76 6.09
N THR A 3 -28.02 0.85 5.38
CA THR A 3 -29.08 -0.02 5.92
C THR A 3 -28.51 -1.39 6.34
N ASP A 4 -29.27 -2.17 7.12
CA ASP A 4 -28.88 -3.54 7.47
C ASP A 4 -28.65 -4.41 6.22
N ARG A 5 -29.43 -4.19 5.15
CA ARG A 5 -29.26 -4.86 3.87
C ARG A 5 -27.96 -4.46 3.16
N GLU A 6 -27.57 -3.18 3.22
CA GLU A 6 -26.31 -2.70 2.63
C GLU A 6 -25.09 -3.05 3.49
N LEU A 7 -25.29 -3.31 4.79
CA LEU A 7 -24.26 -3.82 5.68
C LEU A 7 -24.02 -5.32 5.48
N PHE A 8 -24.97 -6.06 4.90
CA PHE A 8 -24.87 -7.51 4.72
C PHE A 8 -24.23 -7.91 3.39
N ASP A 9 -23.25 -8.81 3.44
CA ASP A 9 -22.58 -9.40 2.28
C ASP A 9 -22.79 -10.92 2.28
N GLU A 10 -23.55 -11.40 1.29
CA GLU A 10 -23.89 -12.81 1.12
C GLU A 10 -22.64 -13.69 0.90
N SER A 11 -21.70 -13.23 0.08
CA SER A 11 -20.49 -13.99 -0.26
C SER A 11 -19.57 -14.08 0.96
N PHE A 12 -19.37 -12.97 1.67
CA PHE A 12 -18.66 -12.97 2.95
C PHE A 12 -19.32 -13.91 3.96
N TYR A 13 -20.63 -13.80 4.13
CA TYR A 13 -21.37 -14.50 5.17
C TYR A 13 -21.35 -16.02 4.96
N LEU A 14 -21.64 -16.49 3.75
CA LEU A 14 -21.57 -17.92 3.43
C LEU A 14 -20.14 -18.45 3.38
N GLY A 15 -19.17 -17.61 2.99
CA GLY A 15 -17.74 -17.97 3.04
C GLY A 15 -17.20 -18.08 4.47
N THR A 16 -17.74 -17.28 5.40
CA THR A 16 -17.33 -17.26 6.81
C THR A 16 -18.03 -18.36 7.63
N TYR A 17 -19.31 -18.61 7.36
CA TYR A 17 -20.16 -19.50 8.16
C TYR A 17 -20.55 -20.76 7.37
N ALA A 18 -19.66 -21.76 7.39
CA ALA A 18 -19.83 -23.03 6.65
C ALA A 18 -21.10 -23.81 7.05
N ASP A 19 -21.56 -23.66 8.30
CA ASP A 19 -22.83 -24.21 8.78
C ASP A 19 -24.03 -23.59 8.07
N VAL A 20 -24.00 -22.27 7.84
CA VAL A 20 -25.04 -21.56 7.08
C VAL A 20 -25.00 -21.93 5.61
N ALA A 21 -23.81 -21.98 5.01
CA ALA A 21 -23.65 -22.40 3.61
C ALA A 21 -24.23 -23.80 3.37
N SER A 22 -24.01 -24.72 4.32
CA SER A 22 -24.59 -26.06 4.29
C SER A 22 -26.12 -26.02 4.42
N ALA A 23 -26.65 -25.19 5.32
CA ALA A 23 -28.10 -25.04 5.52
C ALA A 23 -28.81 -24.42 4.32
N VAL A 24 -28.20 -23.45 3.63
CA VAL A 24 -28.71 -22.86 2.38
C VAL A 24 -28.69 -23.91 1.26
N THR A 25 -27.60 -24.66 1.12
CA THR A 25 -27.49 -25.75 0.12
C THR A 25 -28.53 -26.85 0.36
N ALA A 26 -28.84 -27.15 1.62
CA ALA A 26 -29.88 -28.11 1.99
C ALA A 26 -31.32 -27.59 1.81
N GLY A 27 -31.50 -26.31 1.45
CA GLY A 27 -32.82 -25.69 1.26
C GLY A 27 -33.52 -25.28 2.56
N ASN A 28 -32.81 -25.27 3.70
CA ASN A 28 -33.39 -24.81 4.98
C ASN A 28 -33.56 -23.28 5.02
N PHE A 29 -32.71 -22.57 4.28
CA PHE A 29 -32.80 -21.12 4.07
C PHE A 29 -32.67 -20.82 2.57
N THR A 30 -33.35 -19.77 2.11
CA THR A 30 -33.34 -19.28 0.73
C THR A 30 -31.97 -18.69 0.38
N ASN A 31 -31.32 -18.03 1.34
CA ASN A 31 -30.00 -17.44 1.24
C ASN A 31 -29.44 -17.15 2.65
N GLY A 32 -28.17 -16.78 2.73
CA GLY A 32 -27.49 -16.39 3.95
C GLY A 32 -28.14 -15.18 4.62
N TYR A 33 -28.65 -14.22 3.85
CA TYR A 33 -29.37 -13.07 4.41
C TYR A 33 -30.61 -13.48 5.21
N GLN A 34 -31.42 -14.44 4.72
CA GLN A 34 -32.57 -14.95 5.47
C GLN A 34 -32.12 -15.59 6.79
N HIS A 35 -31.04 -16.38 6.77
CA HIS A 35 -30.48 -16.93 8.01
C HIS A 35 -30.02 -15.81 8.95
N PHE A 36 -29.31 -14.80 8.45
CA PHE A 36 -28.83 -13.69 9.25
C PHE A 36 -29.97 -12.94 9.95
N GLN A 37 -31.04 -12.63 9.21
CA GLN A 37 -32.21 -11.92 9.73
C GLN A 37 -32.93 -12.71 10.83
N ILE A 38 -33.01 -14.04 10.72
CA ILE A 38 -33.77 -14.87 11.67
C ILE A 38 -32.90 -15.33 12.85
N HIS A 39 -31.61 -15.58 12.62
CA HIS A 39 -30.69 -16.21 13.57
C HIS A 39 -29.39 -15.42 13.73
N GLY A 40 -28.65 -15.22 12.64
CA GLY A 40 -27.26 -14.78 12.69
C GLY A 40 -27.03 -13.46 13.44
N GLN A 41 -27.91 -12.49 13.27
CA GLN A 41 -27.80 -11.20 13.94
C GLN A 41 -27.97 -11.32 15.46
N PHE A 42 -28.82 -12.24 15.93
CA PHE A 42 -29.04 -12.53 17.35
C PHE A 42 -27.94 -13.41 17.96
N GLU A 43 -27.26 -14.19 17.11
CA GLU A 43 -26.07 -14.97 17.46
C GLU A 43 -24.78 -14.11 17.51
N GLY A 44 -24.87 -12.83 17.14
CA GLY A 44 -23.73 -11.92 17.09
C GLY A 44 -22.78 -12.20 15.92
N ARG A 45 -23.27 -12.83 14.84
CA ARG A 45 -22.46 -13.08 13.64
C ARG A 45 -22.21 -11.78 12.87
N ASN A 46 -21.06 -11.69 12.22
CA ASN A 46 -20.67 -10.55 11.41
C ASN A 46 -21.43 -10.58 10.07
N PRO A 47 -22.20 -9.54 9.70
CA PRO A 47 -22.96 -9.52 8.46
C PRO A 47 -22.09 -9.34 7.20
N SER A 48 -20.91 -8.73 7.35
CA SER A 48 -19.94 -8.48 6.28
C SER A 48 -18.57 -8.17 6.86
N ALA A 49 -17.60 -7.94 5.99
CA ALA A 49 -16.33 -7.33 6.39
C ALA A 49 -16.48 -5.88 6.89
N LEU A 50 -17.62 -5.19 6.78
CA LEU A 50 -17.74 -3.81 7.30
C LEU A 50 -17.94 -3.73 8.80
N PHE A 51 -18.42 -4.81 9.42
CA PHE A 51 -18.84 -4.81 10.82
C PHE A 51 -18.26 -6.00 11.58
N ASP A 52 -17.64 -5.72 12.71
CA ASP A 52 -17.03 -6.71 13.59
C ASP A 52 -17.77 -6.67 14.93
N THR A 53 -18.68 -7.63 15.14
CA THR A 53 -19.50 -7.71 16.35
C THR A 53 -18.65 -7.83 17.62
N PRO A 54 -17.68 -8.76 17.73
CA PRO A 54 -16.77 -8.80 18.89
C PRO A 54 -16.10 -7.47 19.20
N TYR A 55 -15.52 -6.81 18.19
CA TYR A 55 -14.90 -5.49 18.35
C TYR A 55 -15.92 -4.45 18.82
N TYR A 56 -17.09 -4.40 18.19
CA TYR A 56 -18.11 -3.40 18.48
C TYR A 56 -18.62 -3.53 19.91
N LEU A 57 -18.85 -4.75 20.38
CA LEU A 57 -19.26 -5.00 21.77
C LEU A 57 -18.12 -4.70 22.77
N GLN A 58 -16.88 -4.99 22.41
CA GLN A 58 -15.73 -4.63 23.25
C GLN A 58 -15.57 -3.11 23.38
N GLN A 59 -15.75 -2.39 22.28
CA GLN A 59 -15.57 -0.94 22.21
C GLN A 59 -16.73 -0.16 22.84
N TYR A 60 -17.94 -0.72 22.83
CA TYR A 60 -19.17 -0.07 23.26
C TYR A 60 -19.89 -0.86 24.36
N PRO A 61 -19.48 -0.70 25.64
CA PRO A 61 -20.03 -1.46 26.77
C PRO A 61 -21.53 -1.29 26.97
N ASP A 62 -22.10 -0.14 26.59
CA ASP A 62 -23.54 0.13 26.61
C ASP A 62 -24.29 -0.80 25.65
N VAL A 63 -23.76 -1.00 24.44
CA VAL A 63 -24.32 -1.93 23.45
C VAL A 63 -24.12 -3.38 23.89
N ALA A 64 -22.94 -3.70 24.45
CA ALA A 64 -22.68 -5.05 24.98
C ALA A 64 -23.63 -5.44 26.09
N GLN A 65 -23.85 -4.54 27.06
CA GLN A 65 -24.80 -4.78 28.14
C GLN A 65 -26.22 -5.04 27.61
N ALA A 66 -26.69 -4.24 26.66
CA ALA A 66 -28.00 -4.41 26.05
C ALA A 66 -28.09 -5.70 25.20
N PHE A 67 -27.02 -6.07 24.49
CA PHE A 67 -26.95 -7.31 23.70
C PHE A 67 -27.04 -8.55 24.59
N PHE A 68 -26.27 -8.61 25.69
CA PHE A 68 -26.34 -9.75 26.63
C PHE A 68 -27.66 -9.82 27.41
N GLN A 69 -28.44 -8.75 27.43
CA GLN A 69 -29.82 -8.73 27.93
C GLN A 69 -30.86 -9.01 26.84
N SER A 70 -30.42 -9.37 25.62
CA SER A 70 -31.28 -9.60 24.46
C SER A 70 -32.17 -8.42 24.07
N GLN A 71 -31.74 -7.19 24.37
CA GLN A 71 -32.48 -5.96 24.08
C GLN A 71 -32.08 -5.33 22.74
N VAL A 72 -30.86 -5.57 22.28
CA VAL A 72 -30.27 -4.91 21.11
C VAL A 72 -29.50 -5.92 20.28
N VAL A 73 -29.55 -5.79 18.96
CA VAL A 73 -28.64 -6.45 18.01
C VAL A 73 -27.52 -5.48 17.62
N PRO A 74 -26.22 -5.86 17.69
CA PRO A 74 -25.12 -4.92 17.48
C PRO A 74 -25.07 -4.29 16.07
N SER A 75 -25.26 -5.09 15.02
CA SER A 75 -25.31 -4.59 13.64
C SER A 75 -26.48 -3.63 13.42
N GLN A 76 -27.67 -3.98 13.96
CA GLN A 76 -28.86 -3.14 13.91
C GLN A 76 -28.65 -1.83 14.67
N HIS A 77 -28.04 -1.88 15.86
CA HIS A 77 -27.68 -0.68 16.61
C HIS A 77 -26.76 0.20 15.79
N PHE A 78 -25.74 -0.36 15.15
CA PHE A 78 -24.81 0.41 14.35
C PHE A 78 -25.50 1.13 13.19
N VAL A 79 -26.33 0.44 12.41
CA VAL A 79 -27.03 1.07 11.27
C VAL A 79 -28.11 2.06 11.73
N THR A 80 -28.68 1.90 12.93
CA THR A 80 -29.76 2.78 13.41
C THR A 80 -29.23 3.99 14.19
N PHE A 81 -28.16 3.81 14.95
CA PHE A 81 -27.63 4.80 15.89
C PHE A 81 -26.13 5.00 15.72
N GLY A 82 -25.36 3.90 15.76
CA GLY A 82 -23.90 3.96 15.84
C GLY A 82 -23.23 4.78 14.74
N GLN A 83 -23.65 4.62 13.48
CA GLN A 83 -23.08 5.39 12.36
C GLN A 83 -23.33 6.90 12.47
N PHE A 84 -24.42 7.32 13.13
CA PHE A 84 -24.76 8.73 13.37
C PHE A 84 -24.09 9.28 14.64
N GLU A 85 -23.82 8.41 15.60
CA GLU A 85 -23.09 8.71 16.83
C GLU A 85 -21.56 8.77 16.61
N GLY A 86 -21.09 8.51 15.38
CA GLY A 86 -19.66 8.48 15.06
C GLY A 86 -18.94 7.23 15.60
N ARG A 87 -19.68 6.13 15.86
CA ARG A 87 -19.09 4.87 16.34
C ARG A 87 -18.39 4.13 15.21
N ASN A 88 -17.31 3.45 15.58
CA ASN A 88 -16.47 2.65 14.70
C ASN A 88 -17.07 1.24 14.58
N PRO A 89 -17.46 0.77 13.39
CA PRO A 89 -18.04 -0.56 13.22
C PRO A 89 -17.03 -1.70 13.34
N ARG A 90 -15.74 -1.38 13.19
CA ARG A 90 -14.62 -2.31 13.30
C ARG A 90 -13.31 -1.55 13.55
N ALA A 91 -12.27 -2.25 13.99
CA ALA A 91 -10.97 -1.66 14.34
C ALA A 91 -10.30 -0.85 13.22
N VAL A 92 -10.56 -1.23 11.97
CA VAL A 92 -9.93 -0.67 10.76
C VAL A 92 -10.70 0.51 10.17
N PHE A 93 -11.80 0.93 10.78
CA PHE A 93 -12.50 2.18 10.45
C PHE A 93 -12.62 3.05 11.70
N ASP A 94 -11.99 4.23 11.67
CA ASP A 94 -12.04 5.25 12.70
C ASP A 94 -12.79 6.47 12.16
N THR A 95 -14.04 6.62 12.58
CA THR A 95 -14.93 7.68 12.11
C THR A 95 -14.37 9.07 12.45
N ALA A 96 -13.77 9.24 13.62
CA ALA A 96 -13.23 10.53 14.03
C ALA A 96 -12.04 10.91 13.15
N PHE A 97 -11.11 9.97 12.93
CA PHE A 97 -10.01 10.14 11.99
C PHE A 97 -10.52 10.42 10.58
N TYR A 98 -11.46 9.63 10.10
CA TYR A 98 -11.97 9.73 8.74
C TYR A 98 -12.57 11.10 8.46
N LEU A 99 -13.36 11.65 9.39
CA LEU A 99 -13.95 12.99 9.23
C LEU A 99 -12.91 14.10 9.39
N ALA A 100 -11.93 13.96 10.29
CA ALA A 100 -10.85 14.92 10.44
C ALA A 100 -9.97 15.01 9.18
N SER A 101 -9.68 13.86 8.56
CA SER A 101 -8.86 13.74 7.35
C SER A 101 -9.59 14.13 6.07
N ASN A 102 -10.92 14.23 6.09
CA ASN A 102 -11.76 14.49 4.93
C ASN A 102 -12.75 15.65 5.21
N PRO A 103 -12.30 16.91 5.17
CA PRO A 103 -13.13 18.06 5.54
C PRO A 103 -14.40 18.22 4.68
N ASP A 104 -14.35 17.80 3.42
CA ASP A 104 -15.49 17.78 2.50
C ASP A 104 -16.56 16.76 2.96
N VAL A 105 -16.14 15.59 3.43
CA VAL A 105 -17.02 14.58 4.01
C VAL A 105 -17.57 15.04 5.35
N ALA A 106 -16.73 15.62 6.21
CA ALA A 106 -17.19 16.22 7.47
C ALA A 106 -18.26 17.29 7.26
N GLN A 107 -18.12 18.11 6.21
CA GLN A 107 -19.14 19.09 5.83
C GLN A 107 -20.44 18.42 5.36
N ALA A 108 -20.35 17.33 4.59
CA ALA A 108 -21.53 16.57 4.15
C ALA A 108 -22.26 15.89 5.32
N VAL A 109 -21.51 15.32 6.28
CA VAL A 109 -22.03 14.74 7.52
C VAL A 109 -22.72 15.81 8.36
N GLY A 110 -22.12 16.99 8.53
CA GLY A 110 -22.73 18.12 9.24
C GLY A 110 -23.99 18.71 8.58
N ARG A 111 -24.32 18.26 7.36
CA ARG A 111 -25.55 18.59 6.63
C ARG A 111 -26.53 17.41 6.56
N ASP A 112 -26.29 16.35 7.31
CA ASP A 112 -27.09 15.12 7.36
C ASP A 112 -27.28 14.44 5.99
N LEU A 113 -26.34 14.63 5.06
CA LEU A 113 -26.45 14.05 3.71
C LEU A 113 -26.06 12.57 3.68
N LEU A 114 -25.14 12.17 4.55
CA LEU A 114 -24.55 10.84 4.67
C LEU A 114 -23.79 10.73 5.99
N THR A 115 -23.43 9.51 6.40
CA THR A 115 -22.49 9.28 7.53
C THR A 115 -21.06 9.07 7.03
N GLY A 116 -20.06 9.24 7.91
CA GLY A 116 -18.65 9.01 7.54
C GLY A 116 -18.39 7.61 7.00
N VAL A 117 -18.98 6.59 7.63
CA VAL A 117 -18.84 5.20 7.17
C VAL A 117 -19.59 4.94 5.87
N GLU A 118 -20.77 5.56 5.68
CA GLU A 118 -21.49 5.48 4.40
C GLU A 118 -20.67 6.09 3.26
N HIS A 119 -20.05 7.24 3.49
CA HIS A 119 -19.16 7.85 2.51
C HIS A 119 -18.06 6.87 2.11
N PHE A 120 -17.40 6.28 3.10
CA PHE A 120 -16.29 5.38 2.84
C PHE A 120 -16.71 4.16 2.02
N VAL A 121 -17.82 3.53 2.39
CA VAL A 121 -18.34 2.35 1.68
C VAL A 121 -18.76 2.69 0.26
N ARG A 122 -19.45 3.81 0.03
CA ARG A 122 -19.96 4.16 -1.30
C ARG A 122 -18.91 4.80 -2.22
N PHE A 123 -17.97 5.55 -1.65
CA PHE A 123 -17.05 6.41 -2.39
C PHE A 123 -15.62 6.29 -1.88
N GLY A 124 -15.39 6.51 -0.59
CA GLY A 124 -14.05 6.69 -0.03
C GLY A 124 -13.08 5.55 -0.30
N GLN A 125 -13.53 4.29 -0.23
CA GLN A 125 -12.68 3.13 -0.55
C GLN A 125 -12.26 3.09 -2.03
N PHE A 126 -13.07 3.68 -2.92
CA PHE A 126 -12.78 3.79 -4.36
C PHE A 126 -12.00 5.06 -4.70
N GLU A 127 -12.06 6.07 -3.83
CA GLU A 127 -11.28 7.32 -3.90
C GLU A 127 -9.91 7.19 -3.21
N GLY A 128 -9.62 6.04 -2.57
CA GLY A 128 -8.40 5.82 -1.82
C GLY A 128 -8.33 6.61 -0.49
N ARG A 129 -9.47 6.99 0.09
CA ARG A 129 -9.49 7.66 1.40
C ARG A 129 -9.19 6.65 2.51
N VAL A 130 -8.29 7.02 3.41
CA VAL A 130 -7.86 6.15 4.51
C VAL A 130 -8.92 6.13 5.62
N PRO A 131 -9.46 4.96 6.01
CA PRO A 131 -10.55 4.85 6.96
C PRO A 131 -10.12 5.00 8.43
N SER A 132 -8.85 4.82 8.77
CA SER A 132 -8.35 4.89 10.15
C SER A 132 -6.85 5.17 10.20
N VAL A 133 -6.32 5.46 11.39
CA VAL A 133 -4.87 5.42 11.63
C VAL A 133 -4.42 3.96 11.58
N LEU A 134 -4.13 3.47 10.37
CA LEU A 134 -3.66 2.10 10.11
C LEU A 134 -2.31 1.85 10.78
N PHE A 135 -1.46 2.87 10.78
CA PHE A 135 -0.10 2.81 11.30
C PHE A 135 0.20 4.05 12.14
N ASN A 136 1.10 3.93 13.11
CA ASN A 136 1.51 5.07 13.96
C ASN A 136 2.84 5.71 13.54
N GLN A 137 3.67 4.98 12.79
CA GLN A 137 4.96 5.39 12.23
C GLN A 137 5.18 4.63 10.92
N VAL A 138 6.17 5.07 10.15
CA VAL A 138 6.67 4.37 8.97
C VAL A 138 8.18 4.21 9.05
N TYR A 139 8.72 3.13 8.49
CA TYR A 139 10.15 2.96 8.24
C TYR A 139 10.35 2.52 6.78
N VAL A 140 11.16 3.25 6.02
CA VAL A 140 11.35 3.05 4.58
C VAL A 140 12.78 2.63 4.28
N PHE A 141 12.90 1.46 3.65
CA PHE A 141 14.15 0.86 3.19
C PHE A 141 14.08 0.64 1.69
N GLY A 142 15.11 1.09 0.98
CA GLY A 142 15.13 0.97 -0.47
C GLY A 142 16.18 1.83 -1.15
N ASP A 143 15.86 2.24 -2.37
CA ASP A 143 16.77 2.89 -3.28
C ASP A 143 16.32 4.30 -3.71
N SER A 144 16.80 4.75 -4.88
CA SER A 144 16.50 6.07 -5.46
C SER A 144 15.02 6.32 -5.69
N LEU A 145 14.19 5.28 -5.83
CA LEU A 145 12.74 5.45 -5.98
C LEU A 145 12.07 5.95 -4.69
N SER A 146 12.73 5.81 -3.53
CA SER A 146 12.19 6.22 -2.22
C SER A 146 13.10 7.19 -1.46
N ASP A 147 14.30 7.48 -1.97
CA ASP A 147 15.26 8.44 -1.40
C ASP A 147 14.73 9.88 -1.49
N ASP A 148 14.66 10.55 -0.33
CA ASP A 148 14.20 11.94 -0.15
C ASP A 148 15.35 12.92 0.16
N GLY A 149 16.58 12.57 -0.21
CA GLY A 149 17.79 13.39 -0.04
C GLY A 149 18.93 12.74 0.73
N ASN A 150 18.82 11.44 1.07
CA ASN A 150 19.83 10.68 1.78
C ASN A 150 21.12 10.50 0.98
N GLY A 151 21.04 10.38 -0.35
CA GLY A 151 22.22 10.52 -1.22
C GLY A 151 22.79 11.94 -1.26
N PHE A 152 21.89 12.93 -1.26
CA PHE A 152 22.22 14.31 -1.61
C PHE A 152 23.01 15.02 -0.50
N ILE A 153 22.53 14.93 0.73
CA ILE A 153 23.11 15.61 1.90
C ILE A 153 24.56 15.21 2.15
N PRO A 154 24.91 13.92 2.34
CA PRO A 154 26.28 13.52 2.69
C PRO A 154 27.27 13.69 1.53
N THR A 155 26.79 13.71 0.29
CA THR A 155 27.66 13.92 -0.90
C THR A 155 27.90 15.39 -1.23
N GLY A 156 27.41 16.32 -0.40
CA GLY A 156 27.52 17.76 -0.68
C GLY A 156 26.74 18.19 -1.92
N GLY A 157 25.66 17.46 -2.22
CA GLY A 157 24.76 17.75 -3.33
C GLY A 157 25.11 17.09 -4.66
N GLN A 158 25.91 16.02 -4.68
CA GLN A 158 26.33 15.35 -5.91
C GLN A 158 25.38 14.22 -6.34
N LEU A 159 24.63 13.62 -5.41
CA LEU A 159 23.84 12.42 -5.66
C LEU A 159 22.36 12.57 -5.26
N PRO A 160 21.45 12.85 -6.19
CA PRO A 160 21.69 13.44 -7.51
C PRO A 160 21.84 14.98 -7.41
N PRO A 161 22.49 15.65 -8.38
CA PRO A 161 22.69 17.09 -8.31
C PRO A 161 21.38 17.87 -8.47
N SER A 162 21.22 18.95 -7.70
CA SER A 162 20.05 19.83 -7.78
C SER A 162 20.50 21.26 -8.09
N PRO A 163 20.15 21.83 -9.26
CA PRO A 163 19.44 21.26 -10.42
C PRO A 163 20.27 20.21 -11.22
N PRO A 164 19.64 19.41 -12.13
CA PRO A 164 18.25 19.51 -12.56
C PRO A 164 17.26 18.75 -11.67
N TYR A 165 17.72 17.87 -10.79
CA TYR A 165 16.85 17.09 -9.91
C TYR A 165 16.23 17.97 -8.81
N PHE A 166 15.08 17.55 -8.30
CA PHE A 166 14.36 18.29 -7.26
C PHE A 166 14.95 18.00 -5.88
N GLN A 167 15.73 18.95 -5.33
CA GLN A 167 16.20 18.93 -3.93
C GLN A 167 16.78 17.57 -3.50
N GLY A 168 17.55 16.93 -4.36
CA GLY A 168 18.19 15.63 -4.05
C GLY A 168 17.31 14.39 -4.24
N ARG A 169 16.08 14.50 -4.75
CA ARG A 169 15.27 13.35 -5.17
C ARG A 169 15.71 12.91 -6.55
N PHE A 170 15.67 11.62 -6.85
CA PHE A 170 15.90 11.12 -8.22
C PHE A 170 14.66 11.34 -9.11
N SER A 171 14.12 12.55 -9.10
CA SER A 171 12.94 12.96 -9.87
C SER A 171 12.90 14.49 -10.00
N ASN A 172 11.85 15.02 -10.63
CA ASN A 172 11.55 16.44 -10.73
C ASN A 172 10.61 16.97 -9.64
N GLY A 173 10.34 16.17 -8.61
CA GLY A 173 9.50 16.52 -7.47
C GLY A 173 9.58 15.46 -6.37
N PRO A 174 8.67 15.51 -5.38
CA PRO A 174 8.58 14.50 -4.33
C PRO A 174 8.37 13.10 -4.89
N VAL A 175 9.06 12.12 -4.31
CA VAL A 175 8.91 10.69 -4.68
C VAL A 175 7.67 10.07 -4.04
N TRP A 176 7.29 8.85 -4.44
CA TRP A 176 6.01 8.23 -4.06
C TRP A 176 5.80 8.13 -2.55
N ILE A 177 6.87 7.88 -1.78
CA ILE A 177 6.82 7.82 -0.31
C ILE A 177 6.47 9.18 0.29
N GLU A 178 7.08 10.26 -0.20
CA GLU A 178 6.76 11.62 0.25
C GLU A 178 5.31 12.03 -0.06
N GLN A 179 4.69 11.39 -1.07
CA GLN A 179 3.29 11.61 -1.43
C GLN A 179 2.34 10.67 -0.66
N LEU A 180 2.75 9.43 -0.36
CA LEU A 180 1.94 8.43 0.33
C LEU A 180 1.81 8.74 1.83
N ILE A 181 2.92 9.00 2.50
CA ILE A 181 2.99 9.02 3.97
C ILE A 181 2.05 10.08 4.59
N PRO A 182 1.98 11.32 4.07
CA PRO A 182 1.00 12.29 4.57
C PRO A 182 -0.46 11.84 4.40
N ARG A 183 -0.78 11.09 3.33
CA ARG A 183 -2.13 10.57 3.07
C ARG A 183 -2.53 9.47 4.07
N LEU A 184 -1.55 8.78 4.66
CA LEU A 184 -1.73 7.85 5.76
C LEU A 184 -1.83 8.55 7.14
N GLY A 185 -1.76 9.88 7.20
CA GLY A 185 -1.72 10.63 8.45
C GLY A 185 -0.40 10.46 9.22
N LEU A 186 0.67 10.08 8.52
CA LEU A 186 2.00 9.84 9.06
C LEU A 186 2.97 10.96 8.63
N ASN A 187 4.15 10.97 9.24
CA ASN A 187 5.23 11.89 8.87
C ASN A 187 6.50 11.12 8.52
N LEU A 188 7.27 11.66 7.56
CA LEU A 188 8.63 11.24 7.29
C LEU A 188 9.61 12.09 8.07
N THR A 189 10.63 11.44 8.58
CA THR A 189 11.80 12.00 9.24
C THR A 189 13.06 11.34 8.68
N PRO A 190 14.24 11.97 8.78
CA PRO A 190 15.51 11.36 8.37
C PRO A 190 15.78 10.01 9.06
N GLU A 191 15.23 9.77 10.25
CA GLU A 191 15.38 8.51 10.98
C GLU A 191 14.45 7.41 10.45
N THR A 192 13.36 7.78 9.79
CA THR A 192 12.32 6.86 9.30
C THR A 192 12.42 6.57 7.81
N ASN A 193 13.03 7.45 7.01
CA ASN A 193 13.35 7.14 5.62
C ASN A 193 14.85 7.04 5.46
N VAL A 194 15.34 5.81 5.31
CA VAL A 194 16.77 5.51 5.14
C VAL A 194 17.07 4.95 3.75
N ALA A 195 16.09 5.01 2.83
CA ALA A 195 16.28 4.63 1.44
C ALA A 195 17.39 5.49 0.82
N PHE A 196 18.25 4.86 0.03
CA PHE A 196 19.49 5.48 -0.46
C PHE A 196 19.69 5.20 -1.94
N GLY A 197 19.84 6.25 -2.74
CA GLY A 197 20.07 6.14 -4.18
C GLY A 197 21.16 5.15 -4.55
N GLY A 198 20.83 4.16 -5.38
CA GLY A 198 21.75 3.11 -5.82
C GLY A 198 21.87 1.89 -4.90
N ALA A 199 21.11 1.82 -3.80
CA ALA A 199 21.10 0.65 -2.94
C ALA A 199 20.67 -0.61 -3.72
N THR A 200 21.46 -1.68 -3.63
CA THR A 200 21.03 -3.02 -4.06
C THR A 200 20.25 -3.71 -2.95
N SER A 201 19.63 -4.85 -3.24
CA SER A 201 18.94 -5.68 -2.25
C SER A 201 19.85 -6.15 -1.11
N GLY A 202 21.16 -6.27 -1.37
CA GLY A 202 22.20 -6.69 -0.43
C GLY A 202 22.80 -5.52 0.38
N THR A 203 24.08 -5.62 0.72
CA THR A 203 24.81 -4.58 1.48
C THR A 203 25.48 -3.54 0.59
N PHE A 204 25.57 -3.80 -0.72
CA PHE A 204 26.27 -2.98 -1.70
C PHE A 204 25.41 -1.82 -2.21
N ASN A 205 26.05 -0.73 -2.62
CA ASN A 205 25.41 0.39 -3.29
C ASN A 205 26.22 0.78 -4.53
N VAL A 206 25.55 0.80 -5.69
CA VAL A 206 26.19 0.97 -7.00
C VAL A 206 26.77 2.37 -7.22
N ASN A 207 26.39 3.35 -6.40
CA ASN A 207 26.93 4.70 -6.47
C ASN A 207 28.21 4.89 -5.65
N THR A 208 28.61 3.92 -4.83
CA THR A 208 29.82 4.03 -3.99
C THR A 208 31.06 4.32 -4.83
N GLU A 209 31.20 3.62 -5.96
CA GLU A 209 32.36 3.76 -6.86
C GLU A 209 32.35 5.07 -7.67
N ARG A 210 31.23 5.80 -7.67
CA ARG A 210 31.10 7.10 -8.34
C ARG A 210 31.60 8.27 -7.48
N LEU A 211 31.88 8.02 -6.20
CA LEU A 211 32.33 9.04 -5.26
C LEU A 211 33.87 9.08 -5.18
N PRO A 212 34.45 10.23 -4.75
CA PRO A 212 35.90 10.35 -4.59
C PRO A 212 36.49 9.26 -3.69
N ALA A 213 37.73 8.85 -4.00
CA ALA A 213 38.46 7.88 -3.19
C ALA A 213 38.53 8.30 -1.71
N GLY A 214 38.17 7.38 -0.80
CA GLY A 214 38.13 7.63 0.63
C GLY A 214 36.75 8.06 1.17
N PHE A 215 35.75 8.26 0.31
CA PHE A 215 34.37 8.42 0.76
C PHE A 215 33.84 7.11 1.37
N PRO A 216 33.13 7.13 2.52
CA PRO A 216 32.58 5.93 3.13
C PRO A 216 31.63 5.17 2.19
N PRO A 217 31.59 3.82 2.23
CA PRO A 217 30.69 3.07 1.39
C PRO A 217 29.23 3.45 1.66
N LEU A 218 28.46 3.64 0.58
CA LEU A 218 27.04 3.92 0.68
C LEU A 218 26.27 2.62 0.99
N PRO A 219 25.12 2.70 1.68
CA PRO A 219 24.43 1.49 2.15
C PRO A 219 23.57 0.85 1.04
N GLY A 220 23.64 -0.47 0.92
CA GLY A 220 22.57 -1.29 0.34
C GLY A 220 21.43 -1.53 1.34
N VAL A 221 20.34 -2.15 0.90
CA VAL A 221 19.13 -2.35 1.73
C VAL A 221 19.40 -3.20 2.98
N GLN A 222 20.25 -4.23 2.91
CA GLN A 222 20.63 -4.99 4.12
C GLN A 222 21.32 -4.11 5.16
N THR A 223 22.18 -3.19 4.73
CA THR A 223 22.88 -2.26 5.62
C THR A 223 21.90 -1.28 6.27
N GLN A 224 20.91 -0.79 5.52
CA GLN A 224 19.85 0.07 6.06
C GLN A 224 19.02 -0.65 7.14
N ILE A 225 18.63 -1.91 6.87
CA ILE A 225 17.89 -2.77 7.81
C ILE A 225 18.70 -3.04 9.08
N ASP A 226 19.98 -3.39 8.95
CA ASP A 226 20.86 -3.66 10.09
C ASP A 226 21.09 -2.41 10.94
N GLY A 227 21.18 -1.23 10.31
CA GLY A 227 21.22 0.06 10.99
C GLY A 227 19.97 0.33 11.82
N TYR A 228 18.78 0.11 11.25
CA TYR A 228 17.51 0.24 11.97
C TYR A 228 17.42 -0.73 13.16
N ILE A 229 17.73 -2.01 12.96
CA ILE A 229 17.67 -3.03 14.03
C ILE A 229 18.58 -2.66 15.20
N SER A 230 19.79 -2.18 14.89
CA SER A 230 20.77 -1.74 15.89
C SER A 230 20.26 -0.55 16.71
N ALA A 231 19.47 0.34 16.11
CA ALA A 231 18.91 1.52 16.77
C ALA A 231 17.62 1.20 17.55
N ALA A 232 16.71 0.43 16.97
CA ALA A 232 15.37 0.19 17.51
C ALA A 232 15.34 -0.91 18.59
N ASN A 233 16.18 -1.95 18.47
CA ASN A 233 16.21 -3.18 19.28
C ASN A 233 14.91 -4.03 19.20
N VAL A 234 13.74 -3.41 19.32
CA VAL A 234 12.40 -4.00 19.12
C VAL A 234 11.61 -3.12 18.16
N ALA A 235 11.09 -3.72 17.10
CA ALA A 235 10.23 -3.05 16.14
C ALA A 235 8.81 -2.87 16.69
N ASP A 236 8.22 -1.71 16.46
CA ASP A 236 6.82 -1.45 16.80
C ASP A 236 5.91 -2.22 15.83
N PRO A 237 5.05 -3.14 16.33
CA PRO A 237 4.15 -3.93 15.50
C PRO A 237 3.05 -3.11 14.82
N ARG A 238 2.80 -1.86 15.25
CA ARG A 238 1.82 -0.95 14.64
C ARG A 238 2.40 -0.07 13.54
N SER A 239 3.71 -0.07 13.33
CA SER A 239 4.33 0.72 12.27
C SER A 239 4.25 0.02 10.90
N LEU A 240 4.31 0.83 9.84
CA LEU A 240 4.46 0.36 8.46
C LEU A 240 5.94 0.25 8.11
N TYR A 241 6.39 -0.91 7.64
CA TYR A 241 7.76 -1.12 7.17
C TYR A 241 7.73 -1.30 5.65
N VAL A 242 8.43 -0.45 4.91
CA VAL A 242 8.49 -0.51 3.45
C VAL A 242 9.83 -1.10 3.04
N VAL A 243 9.81 -2.15 2.23
CA VAL A 243 11.03 -2.75 1.66
C VAL A 243 10.86 -2.81 0.14
N TRP A 244 11.60 -1.97 -0.59
CA TRP A 244 11.60 -1.98 -2.05
C TRP A 244 13.01 -1.98 -2.61
N ALA A 245 13.39 -3.06 -3.29
CA ALA A 245 14.74 -3.28 -3.81
C ALA A 245 14.74 -4.16 -5.06
N GLY A 246 15.84 -4.16 -5.81
CA GLY A 246 16.10 -5.10 -6.90
C GLY A 246 16.53 -4.44 -8.21
N SER A 247 16.05 -3.22 -8.50
CA SER A 247 16.38 -2.50 -9.74
C SER A 247 17.88 -2.29 -9.89
N ASN A 248 18.57 -1.87 -8.83
CA ASN A 248 20.01 -1.65 -8.86
C ASN A 248 20.82 -2.95 -8.96
N ASP A 249 20.29 -4.08 -8.47
CA ASP A 249 20.93 -5.39 -8.63
C ASP A 249 21.06 -5.75 -10.12
N TYR A 250 20.00 -5.52 -10.90
CA TYR A 250 19.94 -5.89 -12.31
C TYR A 250 20.52 -4.81 -13.24
N LEU A 251 20.20 -3.53 -13.02
CA LEU A 251 20.63 -2.44 -13.91
C LEU A 251 22.03 -1.91 -13.57
N GLY A 252 22.32 -1.75 -12.27
CA GLY A 252 23.57 -1.18 -11.80
C GLY A 252 24.66 -2.24 -11.62
N ALA A 253 24.43 -3.21 -10.74
CA ALA A 253 25.36 -4.29 -10.45
C ALA A 253 25.38 -5.39 -11.53
N ARG A 254 24.42 -5.36 -12.47
CA ARG A 254 24.33 -6.29 -13.62
C ARG A 254 24.27 -7.76 -13.21
N SER A 255 23.69 -8.04 -12.04
CA SER A 255 23.42 -9.39 -11.58
C SER A 255 22.40 -10.06 -12.49
N THR A 256 22.57 -11.35 -12.72
CA THR A 256 21.54 -12.24 -13.29
C THR A 256 21.01 -13.25 -12.28
N ASP A 257 21.50 -13.19 -11.04
CA ASP A 257 21.09 -14.07 -9.94
C ASP A 257 19.80 -13.55 -9.27
N VAL A 258 18.66 -13.85 -9.89
CA VAL A 258 17.34 -13.49 -9.37
C VAL A 258 17.10 -14.11 -7.98
N GLN A 259 17.56 -15.34 -7.75
CA GLN A 259 17.34 -16.02 -6.48
C GLN A 259 18.11 -15.36 -5.34
N GLY A 260 19.35 -14.93 -5.58
CA GLY A 260 20.14 -14.15 -4.62
C GLY A 260 19.44 -12.85 -4.22
N VAL A 261 18.88 -12.11 -5.19
CA VAL A 261 18.11 -10.88 -4.93
C VAL A 261 16.87 -11.17 -4.08
N LEU A 262 16.11 -12.21 -4.41
CA LEU A 262 14.94 -12.62 -3.64
C LEU A 262 15.29 -13.09 -2.23
N ASN A 263 16.41 -13.81 -2.06
CA ASN A 263 16.92 -14.22 -0.76
C ASN A 263 17.27 -13.02 0.13
N ASN A 264 17.85 -11.96 -0.46
CA ASN A 264 18.12 -10.72 0.27
C ASN A 264 16.82 -10.04 0.72
N ILE A 265 15.81 -9.94 -0.14
CA ILE A 265 14.51 -9.37 0.24
C ILE A 265 13.85 -10.20 1.35
N ALA A 266 13.83 -11.52 1.21
CA ALA A 266 13.33 -12.44 2.24
C ALA A 266 14.07 -12.26 3.58
N LEU A 267 15.39 -12.10 3.53
CA LEU A 267 16.20 -11.85 4.72
C LEU A 267 15.87 -10.51 5.38
N ALA A 268 15.71 -9.43 4.61
CA ALA A 268 15.32 -8.12 5.14
C ALA A 268 13.99 -8.19 5.90
N ILE A 269 12.97 -8.78 5.29
CA ILE A 269 11.64 -8.98 5.89
C ILE A 269 11.74 -9.88 7.14
N THR A 270 12.49 -10.98 7.07
CA THR A 270 12.67 -11.90 8.21
C THR A 270 13.35 -11.21 9.39
N LYS A 271 14.39 -10.41 9.14
CA LYS A 271 15.07 -9.64 10.19
C LYS A 271 14.12 -8.67 10.90
N LEU A 272 13.30 -7.93 10.15
CA LEU A 272 12.30 -7.02 10.71
C LEU A 272 11.24 -7.77 11.53
N THR A 273 10.68 -8.86 11.00
CA THR A 273 9.61 -9.61 11.70
C THR A 273 10.11 -10.29 12.98
N ASN A 274 11.37 -10.75 12.99
CA ASN A 274 12.02 -11.33 14.18
C ASN A 274 12.13 -10.36 15.34
N ILE A 275 12.26 -9.05 15.07
CA ILE A 275 12.33 -8.03 16.13
C ILE A 275 10.97 -7.38 16.44
N GLY A 276 9.88 -7.79 15.78
CA GLY A 276 8.53 -7.34 16.15
C GLY A 276 7.74 -6.64 15.04
N ALA A 277 8.30 -6.41 13.85
CA ALA A 277 7.56 -5.78 12.75
C ALA A 277 6.39 -6.67 12.30
N ARG A 278 5.22 -6.07 12.01
CA ARG A 278 4.01 -6.82 11.62
C ARG A 278 3.35 -6.32 10.34
N ASN A 279 3.58 -5.08 9.90
CA ASN A 279 3.00 -4.58 8.65
C ASN A 279 4.12 -4.26 7.66
N ILE A 280 4.25 -5.06 6.60
CA ILE A 280 5.37 -4.93 5.67
C ILE A 280 4.84 -4.70 4.25
N MET A 281 5.09 -3.51 3.72
CA MET A 281 4.78 -3.16 2.34
C MET A 281 5.94 -3.52 1.42
N VAL A 282 5.62 -4.27 0.36
CA VAL A 282 6.60 -4.80 -0.59
C VAL A 282 6.11 -4.54 -2.01
N PRO A 283 6.59 -3.47 -2.66
CA PRO A 283 6.32 -3.26 -4.08
C PRO A 283 7.09 -4.25 -4.96
N ASN A 284 6.46 -4.69 -6.05
CA ASN A 284 7.15 -5.46 -7.08
C ASN A 284 7.97 -4.54 -8.01
N LEU A 285 8.76 -5.11 -8.92
CA LEU A 285 9.51 -4.32 -9.88
C LEU A 285 8.66 -4.01 -11.11
N PRO A 286 8.77 -2.81 -11.70
CA PRO A 286 8.29 -2.63 -13.07
C PRO A 286 9.08 -3.52 -14.03
N ASN A 287 8.55 -3.76 -15.22
CA ASN A 287 9.37 -4.34 -16.28
C ASN A 287 10.50 -3.36 -16.62
N LEU A 288 11.73 -3.68 -16.19
CA LEU A 288 12.89 -2.80 -16.34
C LEU A 288 13.24 -2.51 -17.81
N ALA A 289 12.77 -3.34 -18.74
CA ALA A 289 12.89 -3.13 -20.18
C ALA A 289 12.10 -1.91 -20.70
N THR A 290 11.12 -1.42 -19.93
CA THR A 290 10.31 -0.24 -20.28
C THR A 290 11.04 1.08 -20.02
N THR A 291 12.18 1.05 -19.33
CA THR A 291 12.97 2.24 -19.04
C THR A 291 13.65 2.78 -20.32
N PRO A 292 13.84 4.10 -20.47
CA PRO A 292 14.60 4.65 -21.57
C PRO A 292 16.04 4.11 -21.64
N LEU A 293 16.66 3.84 -20.47
CA LEU A 293 17.97 3.19 -20.37
C LEU A 293 17.99 1.84 -21.10
N ALA A 294 17.03 0.96 -20.83
CA ALA A 294 16.97 -0.35 -21.48
C ALA A 294 16.84 -0.23 -23.00
N THR A 295 16.08 0.76 -23.49
CA THR A 295 15.98 1.06 -24.93
C THR A 295 17.33 1.45 -25.52
N SER A 296 18.11 2.27 -24.80
CA SER A 296 19.45 2.69 -25.25
C SER A 296 20.47 1.55 -25.29
N LEU A 297 20.29 0.51 -24.48
CA LEU A 297 21.16 -0.67 -24.42
C LEU A 297 20.89 -1.69 -25.55
N GLY A 298 19.78 -1.54 -26.27
CA GLY A 298 19.41 -2.39 -27.40
C GLY A 298 18.49 -3.57 -27.06
N PRO A 299 17.95 -4.25 -28.09
CA PRO A 299 16.86 -5.21 -27.94
C PRO A 299 17.22 -6.44 -27.10
N ASP A 300 18.45 -6.96 -27.22
CA ASP A 300 18.90 -8.12 -26.45
C ASP A 300 18.96 -7.81 -24.95
N ALA A 301 19.45 -6.63 -24.58
CA ALA A 301 19.47 -6.16 -23.21
C ALA A 301 18.06 -5.95 -22.66
N ALA A 302 17.16 -5.32 -23.44
CA ALA A 302 15.76 -5.14 -23.08
C ALA A 302 15.05 -6.50 -22.88
N GLN A 303 15.32 -7.50 -23.73
CA GLN A 303 14.77 -8.84 -23.56
C GLN A 303 15.28 -9.50 -22.27
N GLY A 304 16.58 -9.40 -21.97
CA GLY A 304 17.15 -9.90 -20.72
C GLY A 304 16.52 -9.24 -19.49
N LEU A 305 16.34 -7.92 -19.52
CA LEU A 305 15.68 -7.18 -18.43
C LEU A 305 14.20 -7.56 -18.25
N THR A 306 13.50 -7.85 -19.35
CA THR A 306 12.13 -8.39 -19.28
C THR A 306 12.11 -9.73 -18.56
N GLN A 307 13.03 -10.64 -18.89
CA GLN A 307 13.13 -11.95 -18.26
C GLN A 307 13.48 -11.85 -16.78
N LEU A 308 14.46 -11.01 -16.41
CA LEU A 308 14.86 -10.78 -15.02
C LEU A 308 13.71 -10.18 -14.19
N SER A 309 13.02 -9.17 -14.72
CA SER A 309 11.89 -8.53 -14.03
C SER A 309 10.75 -9.52 -13.80
N ALA A 310 10.39 -10.30 -14.84
CA ALA A 310 9.33 -11.30 -14.74
C ALA A 310 9.68 -12.43 -13.75
N ALA A 311 10.91 -12.94 -13.80
CA ALA A 311 11.37 -13.96 -12.86
C ALA A 311 11.42 -13.44 -11.42
N HIS A 312 11.85 -12.19 -11.22
CA HIS A 312 11.84 -11.54 -9.92
C HIS A 312 10.41 -11.43 -9.37
N ASN A 313 9.48 -10.87 -10.15
CA ASN A 313 8.11 -10.67 -9.68
C ASN A 313 7.38 -11.99 -9.41
N ALA A 314 7.61 -13.02 -10.24
CA ALA A 314 7.07 -14.36 -10.00
C ALA A 314 7.61 -14.96 -8.68
N GLY A 315 8.92 -14.89 -8.46
CA GLY A 315 9.53 -15.38 -7.22
C GLY A 315 9.13 -14.55 -5.99
N LEU A 316 8.97 -13.24 -6.14
CA LEU A 316 8.47 -12.35 -5.09
C LEU A 316 7.03 -12.69 -4.71
N ALA A 317 6.16 -12.99 -5.67
CA ALA A 317 4.79 -13.45 -5.40
C ALA A 317 4.79 -14.74 -4.56
N THR A 318 5.61 -15.73 -4.92
CA THR A 318 5.77 -16.97 -4.13
C THR A 318 6.33 -16.71 -2.72
N LEU A 319 7.27 -15.76 -2.59
CA LEU A 319 7.79 -15.35 -1.28
C LEU A 319 6.68 -14.72 -0.43
N ILE A 320 5.88 -13.83 -1.00
CA ILE A 320 4.76 -13.17 -0.31
C ILE A 320 3.74 -14.21 0.14
N GLU A 321 3.33 -15.15 -0.73
CA GLU A 321 2.44 -16.27 -0.37
C GLU A 321 2.99 -17.12 0.78
N THR A 322 4.31 -17.27 0.87
CA THR A 322 4.95 -18.01 1.97
C THR A 322 4.90 -17.23 3.28
N LEU A 323 5.18 -15.92 3.23
CA LEU A 323 5.16 -15.04 4.39
C LEU A 323 3.74 -14.84 4.94
N ASP A 324 2.74 -14.79 4.05
CA ASP A 324 1.33 -14.59 4.39
C ASP A 324 0.73 -15.78 5.17
N ARG A 325 1.41 -16.94 5.18
CA ARG A 325 1.05 -18.07 6.06
C ARG A 325 1.27 -17.77 7.54
N ASN A 326 2.01 -16.72 7.88
CA ASN A 326 2.17 -16.27 9.25
C ASN A 326 1.07 -15.24 9.58
N PRO A 327 0.00 -15.62 10.32
CA PRO A 327 -1.11 -14.71 10.59
C PRO A 327 -0.73 -13.53 11.48
N ALA A 328 0.48 -13.53 12.05
CA ALA A 328 0.99 -12.37 12.79
C ALA A 328 1.53 -11.27 11.87
N VAL A 329 1.90 -11.58 10.62
CA VAL A 329 2.53 -10.60 9.72
C VAL A 329 1.59 -10.30 8.56
N ASN A 330 1.20 -9.04 8.46
CA ASN A 330 0.47 -8.48 7.34
C ASN A 330 1.47 -8.05 6.25
N ILE A 331 1.50 -8.78 5.13
CA ILE A 331 2.28 -8.40 3.95
C ILE A 331 1.38 -7.61 3.00
N ILE A 332 1.81 -6.42 2.62
CA ILE A 332 1.07 -5.48 1.78
C ILE A 332 1.75 -5.40 0.41
N PRO A 333 1.37 -6.23 -0.57
CA PRO A 333 1.94 -6.16 -1.91
C PRO A 333 1.50 -4.87 -2.63
N VAL A 334 2.42 -4.27 -3.38
CA VAL A 334 2.11 -3.13 -4.27
C VAL A 334 2.46 -3.51 -5.70
N ASP A 335 1.44 -3.65 -6.55
CA ASP A 335 1.63 -3.99 -7.96
C ASP A 335 2.03 -2.75 -8.77
N VAL A 336 3.34 -2.50 -8.82
CA VAL A 336 3.97 -1.45 -9.65
C VAL A 336 4.10 -1.92 -11.09
N GLU A 337 4.36 -3.21 -11.33
CA GLU A 337 4.42 -3.79 -12.67
C GLU A 337 3.15 -3.53 -13.47
N GLY A 338 1.98 -3.88 -12.92
CA GLY A 338 0.70 -3.66 -13.58
C GLY A 338 0.41 -2.18 -13.80
N LEU A 339 0.82 -1.30 -12.87
CA LEU A 339 0.70 0.15 -13.03
C LEU A 339 1.54 0.68 -14.20
N ILE A 340 2.83 0.31 -14.28
CA ILE A 340 3.71 0.76 -15.35
C ILE A 340 3.31 0.13 -16.69
N ASN A 341 2.87 -1.13 -16.70
CA ASN A 341 2.30 -1.76 -17.89
C ASN A 341 1.06 -1.01 -18.40
N GLN A 342 0.18 -0.55 -17.51
CA GLN A 342 -0.94 0.31 -17.89
C GLN A 342 -0.45 1.65 -18.46
N ALA A 343 0.54 2.29 -17.84
CA ALA A 343 1.11 3.55 -18.32
C ALA A 343 1.69 3.42 -19.73
N VAL A 344 2.43 2.35 -20.03
CA VAL A 344 3.05 2.18 -21.37
C VAL A 344 2.05 1.73 -22.44
N THR A 345 1.04 0.92 -22.08
CA THR A 345 0.06 0.39 -23.05
C THR A 345 -1.13 1.30 -23.30
N ASN A 346 -1.55 2.09 -22.31
CA ASN A 346 -2.65 3.04 -22.39
C ASN A 346 -2.32 4.34 -21.62
N PRO A 347 -1.32 5.11 -22.09
CA PRO A 347 -0.78 6.27 -21.37
C PRO A 347 -1.83 7.35 -21.07
N ALA A 348 -2.78 7.55 -22.00
CA ALA A 348 -3.85 8.54 -21.84
C ALA A 348 -4.76 8.23 -20.63
N SER A 349 -4.89 6.96 -20.21
CA SER A 349 -5.67 6.60 -19.02
C SER A 349 -5.07 7.13 -17.70
N LEU A 350 -3.78 7.47 -17.71
CA LEU A 350 -3.05 8.06 -16.59
C LEU A 350 -2.59 9.50 -16.91
N GLY A 351 -3.07 10.09 -18.00
CA GLY A 351 -2.71 11.46 -18.40
C GLY A 351 -1.30 11.62 -18.98
N PHE A 352 -0.62 10.54 -19.36
CA PHE A 352 0.68 10.61 -20.01
C PHE A 352 0.54 10.78 -21.53
N THR A 353 1.43 11.57 -22.12
CA THR A 353 1.61 11.72 -23.56
C THR A 353 2.99 11.22 -24.01
N ASN A 354 3.96 11.14 -23.11
CA ASN A 354 5.28 10.59 -23.37
C ASN A 354 5.67 9.55 -22.31
N VAL A 355 5.90 8.32 -22.77
CA VAL A 355 6.27 7.18 -21.91
C VAL A 355 7.58 6.51 -22.32
N THR A 356 8.33 7.12 -23.23
CA THR A 356 9.54 6.50 -23.82
C THR A 356 10.78 7.38 -23.72
N HIS A 357 10.62 8.71 -23.75
CA HIS A 357 11.76 9.64 -23.70
C HIS A 357 11.81 10.39 -22.37
N PRO A 358 13.01 10.53 -21.78
CA PRO A 358 13.18 11.31 -20.57
C PRO A 358 12.87 12.78 -20.78
N LEU A 359 12.16 13.38 -19.83
CA LEU A 359 11.88 14.82 -19.83
C LEU A 359 13.18 15.66 -19.78
N LEU A 360 14.25 15.16 -19.15
CA LEU A 360 15.56 15.83 -19.14
C LEU A 360 16.18 15.98 -20.54
N VAL A 361 15.91 15.04 -21.44
CA VAL A 361 16.45 15.02 -22.80
C VAL A 361 15.53 15.77 -23.76
N GLN A 362 14.21 15.67 -23.55
CA GLN A 362 13.20 16.38 -24.33
C GLN A 362 12.29 17.23 -23.42
N PRO A 363 12.75 18.43 -23.00
CA PRO A 363 11.98 19.28 -22.09
C PRO A 363 10.61 19.68 -22.66
N SER A 364 9.63 19.72 -21.78
CA SER A 364 8.25 20.12 -22.07
C SER A 364 7.75 21.11 -21.02
N ASN A 365 6.82 21.99 -21.40
CA ASN A 365 6.11 22.86 -20.46
C ASN A 365 5.09 22.09 -19.59
N ASN A 366 4.77 20.84 -19.96
CA ASN A 366 3.83 19.97 -19.25
C ASN A 366 4.55 18.74 -18.68
N PRO A 367 5.36 18.90 -17.60
CA PRO A 367 6.15 17.81 -17.03
C PRO A 367 5.30 16.67 -16.47
N SER A 368 4.02 16.93 -16.15
CA SER A 368 3.08 15.92 -15.66
C SER A 368 2.63 14.92 -16.71
N GLU A 369 2.83 15.21 -18.00
CA GLU A 369 2.48 14.31 -19.10
C GLU A 369 3.60 13.31 -19.44
N TYR A 370 4.72 13.35 -18.72
CA TYR A 370 5.87 12.47 -18.93
C TYR A 370 5.95 11.40 -17.85
N LEU A 371 6.16 10.15 -18.26
CA LEU A 371 6.42 9.03 -17.34
C LEU A 371 7.82 9.14 -16.71
N PHE A 372 8.84 9.44 -17.52
CA PHE A 372 10.25 9.40 -17.12
C PHE A 372 10.86 10.80 -16.99
N TRP A 373 11.56 11.02 -15.88
CA TRP A 373 12.36 12.22 -15.66
C TRP A 373 13.72 12.11 -16.35
N ASP A 374 14.48 11.07 -16.01
CA ASP A 374 15.76 10.70 -16.61
C ASP A 374 15.66 9.32 -17.31
N ASP A 375 16.79 8.71 -17.67
CA ASP A 375 16.79 7.41 -18.37
C ASP A 375 16.25 6.22 -17.54
N LEU A 376 16.06 6.41 -16.25
CA LEU A 376 15.67 5.36 -15.31
C LEU A 376 14.46 5.75 -14.45
N HIS A 377 14.47 6.97 -13.91
CA HIS A 377 13.57 7.36 -12.83
C HIS A 377 12.30 8.03 -13.34
N PRO A 378 11.15 7.75 -12.69
CA PRO A 378 9.88 8.36 -13.03
C PRO A 378 9.82 9.84 -12.64
N THR A 379 8.93 10.59 -13.29
CA THR A 379 8.57 11.94 -12.85
C THR A 379 7.77 11.90 -11.53
N THR A 380 7.64 13.04 -10.86
CA THR A 380 6.80 13.18 -9.66
C THR A 380 5.32 12.84 -9.93
N ALA A 381 4.84 13.08 -11.16
CA ALA A 381 3.51 12.69 -11.60
C ALA A 381 3.38 11.16 -11.72
N ALA A 382 4.40 10.48 -12.22
CA ALA A 382 4.43 9.01 -12.20
C ALA A 382 4.54 8.43 -10.79
N HIS A 383 5.31 9.08 -9.90
CA HIS A 383 5.34 8.74 -8.48
C HIS A 383 3.98 8.89 -7.78
N SER A 384 3.12 9.83 -8.21
CA SER A 384 1.78 9.98 -7.61
C SER A 384 0.91 8.76 -7.84
N PHE A 385 1.00 8.13 -9.03
CA PHE A 385 0.28 6.89 -9.29
C PHE A 385 0.81 5.69 -8.50
N VAL A 386 2.12 5.64 -8.22
CA VAL A 386 2.69 4.64 -7.31
C VAL A 386 2.17 4.86 -5.89
N SER A 387 2.09 6.12 -5.44
CA SER A 387 1.47 6.49 -4.17
C SER A 387 0.00 6.06 -4.10
N ASP A 388 -0.80 6.31 -5.14
CA ASP A 388 -2.20 5.88 -5.22
C ASP A 388 -2.35 4.36 -5.14
N ARG A 389 -1.49 3.62 -5.86
CA ARG A 389 -1.49 2.16 -5.84
C ARG A 389 -1.14 1.62 -4.45
N ALA A 390 -0.11 2.16 -3.83
CA ALA A 390 0.30 1.78 -2.49
C ALA A 390 -0.77 2.10 -1.44
N LEU A 391 -1.41 3.28 -1.55
CA LEU A 391 -2.51 3.66 -0.66
C LEU A 391 -3.66 2.67 -0.77
N LYS A 392 -4.08 2.34 -2.00
CA LYS A 392 -5.11 1.33 -2.25
C LYS A 392 -4.74 -0.02 -1.63
N SER A 393 -3.48 -0.46 -1.75
CA SER A 393 -3.01 -1.70 -1.11
C SER A 393 -3.09 -1.65 0.43
N THR A 394 -2.85 -0.49 1.06
CA THR A 394 -2.96 -0.34 2.53
C THR A 394 -4.40 -0.29 3.03
N THR A 395 -5.30 0.30 2.24
CA THR A 395 -6.72 0.50 2.62
C THR A 395 -7.63 -0.61 2.11
N ALA A 396 -7.08 -1.59 1.40
CA ALA A 396 -7.78 -2.78 0.96
C ALA A 396 -8.14 -3.64 2.19
N LEU A 397 -9.20 -3.23 2.88
CA LEU A 397 -10.17 -4.19 3.37
C LEU A 397 -10.50 -5.06 2.15
N GLY A 398 -10.21 -6.37 2.22
CA GLY A 398 -10.52 -7.30 1.13
C GLY A 398 -11.89 -6.94 0.56
N GLU A 399 -11.92 -6.62 -0.74
CA GLU A 399 -12.97 -5.87 -1.43
C GLU A 399 -14.34 -5.97 -0.75
N VAL A 400 -14.76 -4.91 -0.05
CA VAL A 400 -16.00 -4.96 0.72
C VAL A 400 -17.26 -4.68 -0.12
N ALA A 401 -17.12 -4.81 -1.44
CA ALA A 401 -18.22 -4.99 -2.38
C ALA A 401 -17.60 -5.38 -3.71
N SER A 402 -18.12 -6.44 -4.35
CA SER A 402 -17.79 -6.70 -5.74
C SER A 402 -18.22 -5.49 -6.60
N ILE A 403 -17.42 -5.19 -7.63
CA ILE A 403 -17.67 -4.13 -8.63
C ILE A 403 -19.12 -4.15 -9.18
N GLU A 404 -19.81 -5.28 -9.11
CA GLU A 404 -21.20 -5.44 -9.56
C GLU A 404 -22.24 -4.77 -8.65
N GLN A 405 -22.02 -4.67 -7.33
CA GLN A 405 -22.99 -4.05 -6.42
C GLN A 405 -23.00 -2.52 -6.50
N ALA A 406 -21.87 -1.88 -6.87
CA ALA A 406 -21.81 -0.43 -7.06
C ALA A 406 -22.40 0.02 -8.42
N ARG A 407 -22.47 -0.88 -9.40
CA ARG A 407 -23.04 -0.59 -10.74
C ARG A 407 -24.56 -0.65 -10.78
N SER A 408 -25.21 -1.35 -9.87
CA SER A 408 -26.67 -1.42 -9.75
C SER A 408 -27.30 -0.21 -9.03
N ALA A 409 -26.48 0.70 -8.49
CA ALA A 409 -26.91 1.95 -7.88
C ALA A 409 -26.83 3.18 -8.82
N ARG A 410 -26.64 2.98 -10.13
CA ARG A 410 -26.68 4.03 -11.16
C ARG A 410 -28.07 4.19 -11.77
#